data_AF-A0A8T4M7M1-F1
#
_entry.id   AF-A0A8T4M7M1-F1
#
_cell.length_a   1.000
_cell.length_b   1.000
_cell.length_c   1.000
_cell.angle_alpha   90.00
_cell.angle_beta   90.00
_cell.angle_gamma   90.00
#
_symmetry.space_group_name_H-M   'P 1'
#
loop_
_entity.id
_entity.type
_entity.pdbx_description
1 polymer ?
#
loop_
_entity_poly.entity_id
_entity_poly.type
_entity_poly.pdbx_seq_one_letter_code
_entity_poly.pdbx_strand_id
1 'polypeptide(L)'
;MNVKNLVFGIAIFILTVSVGIYGINTFYGKSPEYNDYCPQINLPSECIEAGGRWINNTYPPAVAGGKPIPAEGGYCEYSYIKCQKEFEDAQKKYSRGVFLIALPLGIIIIAIGGLVFGLEFVGAGLMFGGIGIIIFGVVDYWKFADDWLKFTLSLIGLIVVIGLAYYLNKRFLKKHSKF
;
A
#
# COMPACT_ATOMS: atom_id res chain seq x y z
N MET A 1 0.30 34.46 3.21
CA MET A 1 -0.58 33.48 2.54
C MET A 1 -1.97 33.59 3.17
N ASN A 2 -3.05 33.63 2.39
CA ASN A 2 -4.41 33.83 2.92
C ASN A 2 -4.97 32.50 3.43
N VAL A 3 -5.63 32.48 4.60
CA VAL A 3 -6.13 31.23 5.24
C VAL A 3 -7.04 30.43 4.30
N LYS A 4 -7.87 31.12 3.51
CA LYS A 4 -8.74 30.48 2.51
C LYS A 4 -7.96 29.65 1.49
N ASN A 5 -6.84 30.19 1.00
CA ASN A 5 -6.02 29.53 -0.01
C ASN A 5 -5.33 28.28 0.54
N LEU A 6 -4.95 28.33 1.83
CA LEU A 6 -4.41 27.16 2.53
C LEU A 6 -5.47 26.05 2.65
N VAL A 7 -6.69 26.40 3.05
CA VAL A 7 -7.80 25.45 3.19
C VAL A 7 -8.10 24.76 1.85
N PHE A 8 -8.18 25.52 0.76
CA PHE A 8 -8.41 24.93 -0.56
C PHE A 8 -7.25 24.05 -1.02
N GLY A 9 -5.99 24.45 -0.78
CA GLY A 9 -4.83 23.61 -1.10
C GLY A 9 -4.84 22.26 -0.38
N ILE A 10 -5.18 22.26 0.91
CA ILE A 10 -5.31 21.03 1.72
C ILE A 10 -6.48 20.18 1.22
N ALA A 11 -7.63 20.78 0.93
CA ALA A 11 -8.78 20.07 0.40
C ALA A 11 -8.45 19.39 -0.94
N ILE A 12 -7.77 20.10 -1.85
CA ILE A 12 -7.34 19.55 -3.14
C ILE A 12 -6.34 18.41 -2.93
N PHE A 13 -5.37 18.57 -2.02
CA PHE A 13 -4.44 17.50 -1.67
C PHE A 13 -5.19 16.22 -1.24
N ILE A 14 -6.07 16.33 -0.25
CA ILE A 14 -6.82 15.20 0.28
C ILE A 14 -7.68 14.55 -0.82
N LEU A 15 -8.44 15.36 -1.55
CA LEU A 15 -9.31 14.85 -2.62
C LEU A 15 -8.52 14.19 -3.75
N THR A 16 -7.36 14.74 -4.12
CA THR A 16 -6.49 14.14 -5.13
C THR A 16 -5.99 12.77 -4.68
N VAL A 17 -5.55 12.63 -3.43
CA VAL A 17 -5.13 11.35 -2.87
C VAL A 17 -6.31 10.36 -2.83
N SER A 18 -7.46 10.78 -2.30
CA SER A 18 -8.65 9.93 -2.22
C SER A 18 -9.11 9.44 -3.59
N VAL A 19 -9.22 10.32 -4.57
CA VAL A 19 -9.60 9.96 -5.95
C VAL A 19 -8.57 9.03 -6.57
N GLY A 20 -7.28 9.28 -6.37
CA GLY A 20 -6.21 8.41 -6.85
C GLY A 20 -6.30 6.99 -6.28
N ILE A 21 -6.38 6.87 -4.94
CA ILE A 21 -6.42 5.58 -4.25
C ILE A 21 -7.71 4.81 -4.57
N TYR A 22 -8.88 5.44 -4.40
CA TYR A 22 -10.15 4.78 -4.69
C TYR A 22 -10.31 4.49 -6.18
N GLY A 23 -9.76 5.34 -7.06
CA GLY A 23 -9.69 5.09 -8.48
C GLY A 23 -8.90 3.81 -8.79
N ILE A 24 -7.69 3.68 -8.23
CA ILE A 24 -6.88 2.46 -8.40
C ILE A 24 -7.65 1.23 -7.91
N ASN A 25 -8.24 1.26 -6.72
CA ASN A 25 -9.00 0.12 -6.18
C ASN A 25 -10.24 -0.21 -7.02
N THR A 26 -10.86 0.77 -7.67
CA THR A 26 -12.05 0.57 -8.53
C THR A 26 -11.68 -0.12 -9.83
N PHE A 27 -10.59 0.29 -10.48
CA PHE A 27 -10.20 -0.26 -11.79
C PHE A 27 -9.30 -1.49 -11.71
N TYR A 28 -8.42 -1.57 -10.70
CA TYR A 28 -7.49 -2.68 -10.52
C TYR A 28 -8.08 -3.83 -9.69
N GLY A 29 -9.11 -3.55 -8.89
CA GLY A 29 -9.76 -4.50 -8.00
C GLY A 29 -9.41 -4.26 -6.53
N LYS A 30 -10.04 -5.03 -5.64
CA LYS A 30 -9.80 -4.96 -4.21
C LYS A 30 -8.53 -5.72 -3.83
N SER A 31 -7.89 -5.27 -2.75
CA SER A 31 -6.77 -5.98 -2.13
C SER A 31 -7.22 -7.40 -1.72
N PRO A 32 -6.38 -8.43 -1.88
CA PRO A 32 -6.68 -9.76 -1.38
C PRO A 32 -6.87 -9.73 0.15
N GLU A 33 -7.94 -10.36 0.64
CA GLU A 33 -8.23 -10.46 2.07
C GLU A 33 -7.72 -11.79 2.63
N TYR A 34 -7.18 -11.77 3.85
CA TYR A 34 -6.59 -12.97 4.46
C TYR A 34 -7.58 -14.15 4.54
N ASN A 35 -8.84 -13.86 4.88
CA ASN A 35 -9.88 -14.89 5.06
C ASN A 35 -10.26 -15.59 3.75
N ASP A 36 -10.03 -14.97 2.59
CA ASP A 36 -10.28 -15.59 1.29
C ASP A 36 -9.28 -16.72 0.98
N TYR A 37 -8.11 -16.67 1.62
CA TYR A 37 -7.02 -17.64 1.43
C TYR A 37 -6.87 -18.57 2.64
N CYS A 38 -7.03 -18.04 3.85
CA CYS A 38 -6.90 -18.73 5.12
C CYS A 38 -8.21 -18.60 5.93
N PRO A 39 -9.30 -19.30 5.54
CA PRO A 39 -10.57 -19.23 6.24
C PRO A 39 -10.46 -19.84 7.64
N GLN A 40 -11.19 -19.27 8.60
CA GLN A 40 -11.29 -19.85 9.94
C GLN A 40 -12.23 -21.06 9.91
N ILE A 41 -11.65 -22.26 9.92
CA ILE A 41 -12.39 -23.51 9.89
C ILE A 41 -12.61 -24.01 11.33
N ASN A 42 -13.87 -24.02 11.76
CA ASN A 42 -14.28 -24.43 13.11
C ASN A 42 -14.92 -25.82 13.15
N LEU A 43 -15.16 -26.44 11.99
CA LEU A 43 -15.69 -27.80 11.90
C LEU A 43 -14.59 -28.81 11.54
N PRO A 44 -14.55 -29.98 12.22
CA PRO A 44 -13.62 -31.05 11.89
C PRO A 44 -13.75 -31.57 10.45
N SER A 45 -14.98 -31.69 9.94
CA SER A 45 -15.26 -32.18 8.58
C SER A 45 -14.70 -31.23 7.51
N GLU A 46 -14.98 -29.93 7.65
CA GLU A 46 -14.48 -28.88 6.75
C GLU A 46 -12.94 -28.82 6.76
N CYS A 47 -12.32 -29.08 7.91
CA CYS A 47 -10.86 -29.07 8.04
C CYS A 47 -10.20 -30.18 7.20
N ILE A 48 -10.78 -31.39 7.24
CA ILE A 48 -10.27 -32.54 6.50
C ILE A 48 -10.53 -32.35 5.00
N GLU A 49 -11.69 -31.82 4.62
CA GLU A 49 -12.03 -31.51 3.22
C GLU A 49 -11.11 -30.45 2.62
N ALA A 50 -10.75 -29.42 3.40
CA ALA A 50 -9.78 -28.43 2.99
C ALA A 50 -8.36 -29.03 2.81
N GLY A 51 -8.08 -30.21 3.40
CA GLY A 51 -6.76 -30.84 3.41
C GLY A 51 -5.91 -30.45 4.62
N GLY A 52 -6.53 -29.95 5.68
CA GLY A 52 -5.92 -29.69 6.98
C GLY A 52 -5.98 -30.88 7.93
N ARG A 53 -5.36 -30.72 9.11
CA ARG A 53 -5.39 -31.69 10.21
C ARG A 53 -6.14 -31.11 11.39
N TRP A 54 -7.22 -31.78 11.82
CA TRP A 54 -7.93 -31.35 13.02
C TRP A 54 -7.14 -31.71 14.29
N ILE A 55 -6.90 -30.74 15.15
CA ILE A 55 -6.24 -30.94 16.45
C ILE A 55 -7.27 -30.67 17.55
N ASN A 56 -7.59 -31.70 18.33
CA ASN A 56 -8.46 -31.56 19.49
C ASN A 56 -7.76 -30.77 20.59
N ASN A 57 -8.49 -29.89 21.25
CA ASN A 57 -7.97 -29.16 22.40
C ASN A 57 -7.66 -30.14 23.53
N THR A 58 -6.59 -29.87 24.29
CA THR A 58 -6.23 -30.68 25.46
C THR A 58 -5.85 -29.79 26.64
N TYR A 59 -6.22 -30.22 27.84
CA TYR A 59 -5.74 -29.61 29.08
C TYR A 59 -4.43 -30.28 29.52
N PRO A 60 -3.51 -29.50 30.14
CA PRO A 60 -2.32 -30.07 30.74
C PRO A 60 -2.71 -31.07 31.83
N PRO A 61 -1.97 -32.18 31.97
CA PRO A 61 -2.26 -33.19 32.99
C PRO A 61 -2.09 -32.59 34.40
N ALA A 62 -2.92 -33.02 35.34
CA ALA A 62 -2.86 -32.60 36.75
C ALA A 62 -1.56 -33.06 37.47
N VAL A 63 -0.83 -34.00 36.88
CA VAL A 63 0.43 -34.55 37.38
C VAL A 63 1.48 -34.52 36.27
N ALA A 64 2.71 -34.14 36.64
CA ALA A 64 3.85 -34.14 35.74
C ALA A 64 4.08 -35.55 35.17
N GLY A 65 4.03 -35.68 33.83
CA GLY A 65 4.15 -36.97 33.12
C GLY A 65 2.81 -37.67 32.80
N GLY A 66 1.66 -37.08 33.17
CA GLY A 66 0.35 -37.61 32.78
C GLY A 66 0.03 -37.41 31.28
N LYS A 67 -0.93 -38.18 30.76
CA LYS A 67 -1.46 -37.96 29.40
C LYS A 67 -2.34 -36.69 29.37
N PRO A 68 -2.36 -35.92 28.27
CA PRO A 68 -3.25 -34.76 28.13
C PRO A 68 -4.73 -35.16 28.27
N ILE A 69 -5.53 -34.31 28.92
CA ILE A 69 -6.97 -34.54 29.08
C ILE A 69 -7.68 -33.90 27.88
N PRO A 70 -8.53 -34.63 27.13
CA PRO A 70 -9.26 -34.04 26.01
C PRO A 70 -10.21 -32.95 26.50
N ALA A 71 -10.16 -31.78 25.85
CA ALA A 71 -11.07 -30.67 26.04
C ALA A 71 -12.10 -30.63 24.91
N GLU A 72 -13.26 -30.01 25.14
CA GLU A 72 -14.22 -29.79 24.05
C GLU A 72 -13.67 -28.81 23.02
N GLY A 73 -13.96 -29.10 21.75
CA GLY A 73 -13.48 -28.33 20.62
C GLY A 73 -12.07 -28.69 20.16
N GLY A 74 -11.60 -27.94 19.17
CA GLY A 74 -10.32 -28.11 18.53
C GLY A 74 -10.08 -26.99 17.54
N TYR A 75 -8.96 -27.05 16.84
CA TYR A 75 -8.65 -26.11 15.77
C TYR A 75 -8.17 -26.88 14.54
N CYS A 76 -8.43 -26.31 13.37
CA CYS A 76 -7.91 -26.84 12.13
C CYS A 76 -6.45 -26.40 11.92
N GLU A 77 -5.52 -27.34 11.92
CA GLU A 77 -4.17 -27.17 11.39
C GLU A 77 -4.24 -27.33 9.85
N TYR A 78 -4.91 -26.38 9.20
CA TYR A 78 -4.79 -26.18 7.76
C TYR A 78 -3.38 -25.63 7.52
N SER A 79 -2.52 -26.36 6.78
CA SER A 79 -1.09 -26.05 6.65
C SER A 79 -0.84 -24.55 6.53
N TYR A 80 -0.42 -23.94 7.65
CA TYR A 80 -0.18 -22.50 7.78
C TYR A 80 0.73 -21.98 6.67
N ILE A 81 1.63 -22.84 6.16
CA ILE A 81 2.56 -22.54 5.07
C ILE A 81 1.86 -22.42 3.71
N LYS A 82 0.85 -23.23 3.41
CA LYS A 82 0.26 -23.26 2.06
C LYS A 82 -0.68 -22.07 1.85
N CYS A 83 -1.62 -21.86 2.77
CA CYS A 83 -2.59 -20.76 2.65
C CYS A 83 -1.90 -19.39 2.73
N GLN A 84 -0.91 -19.24 3.63
CA GLN A 84 -0.17 -18.00 3.77
C GLN A 84 0.65 -17.70 2.52
N LYS A 85 1.28 -18.71 1.90
CA LYS A 85 2.04 -18.49 0.68
C LYS A 85 1.16 -18.03 -0.47
N GLU A 86 0.00 -18.64 -0.66
CA GLU A 86 -0.96 -18.23 -1.69
C GLU A 86 -1.47 -16.80 -1.46
N PHE A 87 -1.74 -16.43 -0.19
CA PHE A 87 -2.07 -15.07 0.20
C PHE A 87 -0.94 -14.07 -0.08
N GLU A 88 0.29 -14.39 0.34
CA GLU A 88 1.46 -13.54 0.11
C GLU A 88 1.76 -13.35 -1.38
N ASP A 89 1.65 -14.41 -2.18
CA ASP A 89 1.83 -14.35 -3.64
C ASP A 89 0.75 -13.49 -4.31
N ALA A 90 -0.51 -13.64 -3.88
CA ALA A 90 -1.61 -12.80 -4.36
C ALA A 90 -1.41 -11.33 -3.96
N GLN A 91 -1.03 -11.09 -2.72
CA GLN A 91 -0.78 -9.74 -2.19
C GLN A 91 0.41 -9.09 -2.90
N LYS A 92 1.50 -9.82 -3.12
CA LYS A 92 2.66 -9.35 -3.88
C LYS A 92 2.28 -8.97 -5.32
N LYS A 93 1.47 -9.79 -5.99
CA LYS A 93 1.00 -9.50 -7.35
C LYS A 93 0.13 -8.25 -7.38
N TYR A 94 -0.80 -8.13 -6.44
CA TYR A 94 -1.66 -6.97 -6.28
C TYR A 94 -0.85 -5.70 -6.03
N SER A 95 0.00 -5.71 -5.01
CA SER A 95 0.80 -4.55 -4.61
C SER A 95 1.76 -4.09 -5.69
N ARG A 96 2.32 -5.03 -6.46
CA ARG A 96 3.14 -4.68 -7.63
C ARG A 96 2.33 -3.92 -8.67
N GLY A 97 1.10 -4.35 -8.95
CA GLY A 97 0.22 -3.66 -9.89
C GLY A 97 -0.19 -2.27 -9.41
N VAL A 98 -0.57 -2.15 -8.14
CA VAL A 98 -0.86 -0.85 -7.50
C VAL A 98 0.34 0.09 -7.64
N PHE A 99 1.55 -0.36 -7.33
CA PHE A 99 2.76 0.43 -7.50
C PHE A 99 2.98 0.87 -8.96
N LEU A 100 2.82 -0.04 -9.92
CA LEU A 100 3.00 0.24 -11.36
C LEU A 100 1.97 1.23 -11.92
N ILE A 101 0.80 1.36 -11.29
CA ILE A 101 -0.24 2.33 -11.68
C ILE A 101 -0.05 3.66 -10.93
N ALA A 102 0.17 3.59 -9.62
CA ALA A 102 0.30 4.75 -8.74
C ALA A 102 1.51 5.62 -9.11
N LEU A 103 2.64 5.00 -9.48
CA LEU A 103 3.85 5.72 -9.84
C LEU A 103 3.67 6.65 -11.07
N PRO A 104 3.29 6.15 -12.26
CA PRO A 104 3.06 7.02 -13.42
C PRO A 104 1.89 7.98 -13.19
N LEU A 105 0.81 7.56 -12.53
CA LEU A 105 -0.33 8.41 -12.24
C LEU A 105 0.07 9.62 -11.38
N GLY A 106 0.82 9.39 -10.31
CA GLY A 106 1.30 10.46 -9.45
C GLY A 106 2.26 11.41 -10.16
N ILE A 107 3.16 10.89 -11.01
CA ILE A 107 4.06 11.72 -11.84
C ILE A 107 3.25 12.62 -12.78
N ILE A 108 2.22 12.08 -13.45
CA ILE A 108 1.35 12.84 -14.34
C ILE A 108 0.63 13.96 -13.56
N ILE A 109 0.09 13.65 -12.38
CA ILE A 109 -0.61 14.63 -11.53
C ILE A 109 0.36 15.73 -11.06
N ILE A 110 1.58 15.39 -10.65
CA ILE A 110 2.61 16.36 -10.29
C ILE A 110 2.95 17.26 -11.47
N ALA A 111 3.12 16.69 -12.67
CA ALA A 111 3.42 17.43 -13.88
C ALA A 111 2.27 18.39 -14.24
N ILE A 112 1.02 17.94 -14.16
CA ILE A 112 -0.16 18.77 -14.40
C ILE A 112 -0.22 19.91 -13.37
N GLY A 113 -0.05 19.61 -12.08
CA GLY A 113 -0.05 20.61 -11.01
C GLY A 113 1.02 21.68 -11.22
N GLY A 114 2.25 21.28 -11.53
CA GLY A 114 3.38 22.20 -11.71
C GLY A 114 3.42 22.95 -13.04
N LEU A 115 2.99 22.34 -14.14
CA LEU A 115 3.10 22.90 -15.49
C LEU A 115 1.84 23.65 -15.95
N VAL A 116 0.65 23.16 -15.60
CA VAL A 116 -0.63 23.73 -16.04
C VAL A 116 -1.15 24.76 -15.04
N PHE A 117 -1.22 24.39 -13.76
CA PHE A 117 -1.78 25.24 -12.71
C PHE A 117 -0.76 26.15 -12.01
N GLY A 118 0.54 25.91 -12.22
CA GLY A 118 1.63 26.73 -11.65
C GLY A 118 1.74 26.63 -10.12
N LEU A 119 2.46 27.56 -9.48
CA LEU A 119 2.63 27.60 -8.01
C LEU A 119 1.46 28.27 -7.26
N GLU A 120 0.27 28.30 -7.86
CA GLU A 120 -0.93 28.65 -7.11
C GLU A 120 -1.29 27.52 -6.12
N PHE A 121 -2.13 27.83 -5.14
CA PHE A 121 -2.57 26.88 -4.11
C PHE A 121 -3.21 25.60 -4.70
N VAL A 122 -3.82 25.70 -5.89
CA VAL A 122 -4.34 24.55 -6.65
C VAL A 122 -3.21 23.64 -7.14
N GLY A 123 -2.19 24.20 -7.77
CA GLY A 123 -1.05 23.43 -8.27
C GLY A 123 -0.25 22.78 -7.14
N ALA A 124 -0.06 23.49 -6.02
CA ALA A 124 0.57 22.93 -4.83
C ALA A 124 -0.22 21.72 -4.27
N GLY A 125 -1.54 21.86 -4.13
CA GLY A 125 -2.42 20.77 -3.67
C GLY A 125 -2.35 19.54 -4.58
N LEU A 126 -2.38 19.73 -5.90
CA LEU A 126 -2.22 18.64 -6.89
C LEU A 126 -0.85 17.98 -6.80
N MET A 127 0.24 18.75 -6.71
CA MET A 127 1.60 18.22 -6.60
C MET A 127 1.75 17.36 -5.33
N PHE A 128 1.31 17.85 -4.18
CA PHE A 128 1.31 17.06 -2.95
C PHE A 128 0.41 15.82 -3.08
N GLY A 129 -0.72 15.94 -3.78
CA GLY A 129 -1.64 14.82 -4.01
C GLY A 129 -1.00 13.70 -4.83
N GLY A 130 -0.30 14.06 -5.91
CA GLY A 130 0.47 13.12 -6.71
C GLY A 130 1.59 12.46 -5.92
N ILE A 131 2.29 13.21 -5.05
CA ILE A 131 3.28 12.63 -4.11
C ILE A 131 2.60 11.62 -3.18
N GLY A 132 1.43 11.96 -2.62
CA GLY A 132 0.66 11.07 -1.75
C GLY A 132 0.27 9.75 -2.44
N ILE A 133 -0.13 9.81 -3.71
CA ILE A 133 -0.45 8.61 -4.52
C ILE A 133 0.80 7.74 -4.72
N ILE A 134 1.96 8.34 -5.03
CA ILE A 134 3.22 7.60 -5.17
C ILE A 134 3.59 6.93 -3.84
N ILE A 135 3.52 7.67 -2.73
CA ILE A 135 3.82 7.12 -1.40
C ILE A 135 2.91 5.94 -1.09
N PHE A 136 1.61 6.04 -1.38
CA PHE A 136 0.67 4.93 -1.19
C PHE A 136 1.11 3.68 -1.94
N GLY A 137 1.43 3.79 -3.24
CA GLY A 137 1.90 2.64 -4.03
C GLY A 137 3.25 2.09 -3.56
N VAL A 138 4.16 2.95 -3.11
CA VAL A 138 5.47 2.55 -2.58
C VAL A 138 5.30 1.78 -1.27
N VAL A 139 4.52 2.31 -0.32
CA VAL A 139 4.30 1.69 1.00
C VAL A 139 3.63 0.32 0.84
N ASP A 140 2.66 0.21 -0.06
CA ASP A 140 1.95 -1.04 -0.33
C ASP A 140 2.89 -2.14 -0.86
N TYR A 141 3.79 -1.80 -1.79
CA TYR A 141 4.76 -2.75 -2.35
C TYR A 141 6.03 -2.92 -1.50
N TRP A 142 6.31 -2.03 -0.54
CA TRP A 142 7.60 -1.95 0.16
C TRP A 142 8.02 -3.25 0.83
N LYS A 143 7.06 -3.96 1.46
CA LYS A 143 7.32 -5.22 2.16
C LYS A 143 7.72 -6.37 1.23
N PHE A 144 7.37 -6.29 -0.05
CA PHE A 144 7.67 -7.31 -1.05
C PHE A 144 8.87 -6.94 -1.94
N ALA A 145 9.36 -5.71 -1.86
CA ALA A 145 10.48 -5.24 -2.64
C ALA A 145 11.81 -5.73 -2.05
N ASP A 146 12.69 -6.22 -2.92
CA ASP A 146 14.07 -6.55 -2.53
C ASP A 146 14.84 -5.28 -2.18
N ASP A 147 15.88 -5.41 -1.36
CA ASP A 147 16.65 -4.27 -0.86
C ASP A 147 17.32 -3.47 -1.99
N TRP A 148 17.74 -4.16 -3.05
CA TRP A 148 18.27 -3.51 -4.25
C TRP A 148 17.23 -2.61 -4.94
N LEU A 149 15.98 -3.05 -4.98
CA LEU A 149 14.88 -2.33 -5.61
C LEU A 149 14.50 -1.11 -4.76
N LYS A 150 14.42 -1.27 -3.43
CA LYS A 150 14.22 -0.16 -2.47
C LYS A 150 15.31 0.90 -2.60
N PHE A 151 16.58 0.49 -2.65
CA PHE A 151 17.71 1.41 -2.83
C PHE A 151 17.60 2.17 -4.15
N THR A 152 17.37 1.45 -5.26
CA THR A 152 17.28 2.05 -6.59
C THR A 152 16.12 3.05 -6.68
N LEU A 153 14.93 2.70 -6.17
CA LEU A 153 13.79 3.62 -6.16
C LEU A 153 14.05 4.86 -5.30
N SER A 154 14.68 4.68 -4.14
CA SER A 154 15.03 5.80 -3.25
C SER A 154 16.04 6.73 -3.91
N LEU A 155 17.06 6.18 -4.58
CA LEU A 155 18.06 6.95 -5.31
C LEU A 155 17.43 7.73 -6.48
N ILE A 156 16.58 7.07 -7.28
CA ILE A 156 15.87 7.72 -8.39
C ILE A 156 14.95 8.82 -7.84
N GLY A 157 14.17 8.53 -6.80
CA GLY A 157 13.29 9.51 -6.16
C GLY A 157 14.06 10.74 -5.69
N LEU A 158 15.22 10.55 -5.07
CA LEU A 158 16.10 11.63 -4.64
C LEU A 158 16.60 12.47 -5.82
N ILE A 159 17.12 11.84 -6.88
CA ILE A 159 17.61 12.52 -8.08
C ILE A 159 16.48 13.33 -8.72
N VAL A 160 15.29 12.76 -8.83
CA VAL A 160 14.12 13.41 -9.42
C VAL A 160 13.72 14.65 -8.59
N VAL A 161 13.65 14.54 -7.26
CA VAL A 161 13.30 15.66 -6.38
C VAL A 161 14.35 16.78 -6.47
N ILE A 162 15.64 16.46 -6.43
CA ILE A 162 16.72 17.43 -6.58
C ILE A 162 16.66 18.11 -7.96
N GLY A 163 16.47 17.32 -9.02
CA GLY A 163 16.38 17.81 -10.39
C GLY A 163 15.17 18.74 -10.62
N LEU A 164 13.99 18.36 -10.11
CA LEU A 164 12.79 19.19 -10.12
C LEU A 164 13.01 20.49 -9.35
N ALA A 165 13.57 20.42 -8.14
CA ALA A 165 13.86 21.60 -7.34
C ALA A 165 14.81 22.56 -8.07
N TYR A 166 15.89 22.05 -8.67
CA TYR A 166 16.84 22.86 -9.43
C TYR A 166 16.19 23.47 -10.69
N TYR A 167 15.44 22.68 -11.46
CA TYR A 167 14.77 23.14 -12.68
C TYR A 167 13.73 24.22 -12.39
N LEU A 168 12.87 24.00 -11.40
CA LEU A 168 11.85 24.96 -10.98
C LEU A 168 12.51 26.24 -10.45
N ASN A 169 13.55 26.14 -9.63
CA ASN A 169 14.28 27.30 -9.12
C ASN A 169 14.90 28.13 -10.26
N LYS A 170 15.56 27.48 -11.23
CA LYS A 170 16.12 28.15 -12.42
C LYS A 170 15.04 28.83 -13.26
N ARG A 171 13.87 28.21 -13.42
CA ARG A 171 12.72 28.80 -14.13
C ARG A 171 12.17 30.03 -13.39
N PHE A 172 12.12 29.98 -12.06
CA PHE A 172 11.74 31.12 -11.22
C PHE A 172 12.72 32.30 -11.34
N LEU A 173 14.02 32.03 -11.28
CA LEU A 173 15.06 33.06 -11.47
C LEU A 173 14.99 33.71 -12.86
N LYS A 174 14.76 32.93 -13.93
CA LYS A 174 14.55 33.47 -15.28
C LYS A 174 13.28 34.32 -15.42
N LYS A 175 12.24 34.05 -14.64
CA LYS A 175 10.98 34.82 -14.67
C LYS A 175 11.14 36.17 -13.95
N HIS A 176 11.97 36.25 -12.91
CA HIS A 176 12.27 37.49 -12.17
C HIS A 176 13.34 38.37 -12.83
N SER A 177 14.24 37.84 -13.67
CA SER A 177 15.24 38.68 -14.38
C SER A 177 14.68 39.39 -15.63
N LYS A 178 13.37 39.31 -15.89
CA LYS A 178 12.68 39.92 -17.03
C LYS A 178 11.83 41.14 -16.65
N PHE A 179 11.97 41.64 -15.42
CA PHE A 179 11.41 42.89 -14.94
C PHE A 179 12.53 43.80 -14.44
#